data_AF-K2ECX2-F1
#
_entry.id   AF-K2ECX2-F1
#
_cell.length_a   1.000
_cell.length_b   1.000
_cell.length_c   1.000
_cell.angle_alpha   90.00
_cell.angle_beta   90.00
_cell.angle_gamma   90.00
#
_symmetry.space_group_name_H-M   'P 1'
#
loop_
_entity.id
_entity.type
_entity.pdbx_description
1 polymer ?
#
loop_
_entity_poly.entity_id
_entity_poly.type
_entity_poly.pdbx_seq_one_letter_code
_entity_poly.pdbx_strand_id
1 'polypeptide(L)'
;MKLLGYGISLDKCASCGRKFDYSWTNHRFSFDLGGLCCDRCNIFGVELSSDSAELLFLLSSNKRRKNQNVNNLSEISNIIKTFTLFTLGQKVKSLELLKKL
;
A
#
# COMPACT_ATOMS: atom_id res chain seq x y z
N MET A 1 5.43 9.18 -0.70
CA MET A 1 4.33 8.88 0.26
C MET A 1 4.72 9.05 1.74
N LYS A 2 6.00 8.91 2.15
CA LYS A 2 6.45 9.33 3.51
C LYS A 2 6.13 10.81 3.82
N LEU A 3 6.22 11.68 2.80
CA LEU A 3 5.93 13.12 2.87
C LEU A 3 4.49 13.48 3.29
N LEU A 4 3.51 12.60 3.09
CA LEU A 4 2.12 12.88 3.49
C LEU A 4 1.78 12.34 4.89
N GLY A 5 2.72 11.69 5.56
CA GLY A 5 2.53 11.15 6.91
C GLY A 5 1.48 10.04 7.02
N TYR A 6 0.98 9.49 5.91
CA TYR A 6 -0.05 8.44 5.90
C TYR A 6 0.46 7.03 6.18
N GLY A 7 1.78 6.84 6.32
CA GLY A 7 2.34 5.61 6.89
C GLY A 7 2.11 4.35 6.06
N ILE A 8 2.00 4.45 4.73
CA ILE A 8 1.74 3.28 3.89
C ILE A 8 2.89 2.25 3.96
N SER A 9 2.58 0.99 4.23
CA SER A 9 3.54 -0.11 4.33
C SER A 9 3.50 -0.99 3.09
N LEU A 10 4.50 -0.87 2.21
CA LEU A 10 4.57 -1.59 0.94
C LEU A 10 5.83 -2.46 0.80
N ASP A 11 6.79 -2.34 1.71
CA ASP A 11 8.05 -3.12 1.76
C ASP A 11 7.96 -4.35 2.66
N LYS A 12 6.92 -4.40 3.49
CA LYS A 12 6.64 -5.47 4.45
C LYS A 12 5.15 -5.59 4.70
N CYS A 13 4.75 -6.74 5.23
CA CYS A 13 3.41 -7.00 5.72
C CYS A 13 3.05 -5.97 6.80
N ALA A 14 1.97 -5.23 6.59
CA ALA A 14 1.49 -4.20 7.51
C ALA A 14 1.05 -4.78 8.86
N SER A 15 0.71 -6.08 8.92
CA SER A 15 0.29 -6.76 10.15
C SER A 15 1.44 -7.39 10.93
N CYS A 16 2.25 -8.25 10.29
CA CYS A 16 3.27 -9.02 11.00
C CYS A 16 4.71 -8.55 10.75
N GLY A 17 4.91 -7.56 9.86
CA GLY A 17 6.24 -7.03 9.54
C GLY A 17 7.11 -7.95 8.68
N ARG A 18 6.62 -9.13 8.26
CA ARG A 18 7.32 -10.01 7.31
C ARG A 18 7.67 -9.22 6.06
N LYS A 19 8.93 -9.27 5.63
CA LYS A 19 9.37 -8.57 4.41
C LYS A 19 8.64 -9.10 3.18
N PHE A 20 8.36 -8.21 2.24
CA PHE A 20 7.83 -8.60 0.94
C PHE A 20 8.89 -9.41 0.18
N ASP A 21 8.51 -10.57 -0.32
CA ASP A 21 9.36 -11.44 -1.14
C ASP A 21 8.48 -12.28 -2.10
N TYR A 22 9.12 -12.96 -3.06
CA TYR A 22 8.43 -13.77 -4.08
C TYR A 22 7.79 -15.06 -3.55
N SER A 23 7.93 -15.39 -2.25
CA SER A 23 7.31 -16.57 -1.64
C SER A 23 5.89 -16.31 -1.12
N TRP A 24 5.41 -15.07 -1.21
CA TRP A 24 4.03 -14.75 -0.89
C TRP A 24 3.10 -15.35 -1.95
N THR A 25 2.22 -16.24 -1.51
CA THR A 25 1.27 -16.92 -2.40
C THR A 25 0.01 -16.11 -2.64
N ASN A 26 -0.29 -15.16 -1.75
CA ASN A 26 -1.44 -14.29 -1.87
C ASN A 26 -1.10 -12.87 -1.40
N HIS A 27 -1.61 -11.87 -2.11
CA HIS A 27 -1.27 -10.47 -1.91
C HIS A 27 -2.55 -9.69 -1.66
N ARG A 28 -2.66 -9.05 -0.50
CA ARG A 28 -3.79 -8.19 -0.18
C ARG A 28 -3.33 -6.80 0.20
N PHE A 29 -4.11 -5.79 -0.16
CA PHE A 29 -3.97 -4.46 0.39
C PHE A 29 -5.05 -4.22 1.45
N SER A 30 -4.64 -3.99 2.69
CA SER A 30 -5.54 -3.59 3.77
C SER A 30 -5.56 -2.06 3.86
N PHE A 31 -6.73 -1.46 3.67
CA PHE A 31 -6.90 -0.02 3.85
C PHE A 31 -6.81 0.38 5.33
N ASP A 32 -7.29 -0.46 6.24
CA ASP A 32 -7.25 -0.24 7.69
C ASP A 32 -5.81 -0.20 8.21
N LEU A 33 -5.00 -1.17 7.80
CA LEU A 33 -3.57 -1.22 8.16
C LEU A 33 -2.69 -0.35 7.27
N GLY A 34 -3.25 0.18 6.18
CA GLY A 34 -2.56 1.01 5.21
C GLY A 34 -1.38 0.31 4.54
N GLY A 35 -1.55 -0.93 4.08
CA GLY A 35 -0.42 -1.61 3.42
C GLY A 35 -0.68 -3.01 2.90
N LEU A 36 0.38 -3.58 2.31
CA LEU A 36 0.41 -4.95 1.83
C LEU A 36 0.33 -5.93 3.00
N CYS A 37 -0.40 -7.03 2.83
CA CYS A 37 -0.54 -8.11 3.79
C CYS A 37 -0.17 -9.44 3.13
N CYS A 38 0.61 -10.25 3.85
CA CYS A 38 1.04 -11.57 3.38
C CYS A 38 -0.06 -12.62 3.54
N ASP A 39 0.10 -13.71 2.80
CA ASP A 39 -0.70 -14.94 2.82
C ASP A 39 -0.97 -15.52 4.22
N ARG A 40 -0.05 -15.31 5.17
CA ARG A 40 -0.16 -15.85 6.54
C ARG A 40 -1.06 -15.04 7.46
N CYS A 41 -1.32 -13.78 7.13
CA CYS A 41 -2.16 -12.93 7.97
C CYS A 41 -3.57 -12.98 7.40
N ASN A 42 -4.53 -13.54 8.16
CA ASN A 42 -5.93 -13.61 7.76
C ASN A 42 -6.60 -12.23 7.85
N ILE A 43 -6.26 -11.36 6.90
CA ILE A 43 -6.64 -9.94 6.90
C ILE A 43 -7.62 -9.67 5.78
N PHE A 44 -8.67 -8.93 6.11
CA PHE A 44 -9.59 -8.35 5.15
C PHE A 44 -8.89 -7.25 4.34
N GLY A 45 -9.02 -7.32 3.03
CA GLY A 45 -8.39 -6.38 2.12
C GLY A 45 -8.70 -6.74 0.67
N VAL A 46 -8.31 -5.85 -0.23
CA VAL A 46 -8.45 -6.08 -1.67
C VAL A 46 -7.34 -7.01 -2.12
N GLU A 47 -7.72 -8.11 -2.76
CA GLU A 47 -6.77 -9.02 -3.39
C GLU A 47 -6.10 -8.35 -4.58
N LEU A 48 -4.80 -8.57 -4.73
CA LEU A 48 -3.97 -8.00 -5.76
C LEU A 48 -3.39 -9.09 -6.64
N SER A 49 -3.24 -8.78 -7.92
CA SER A 49 -2.32 -9.56 -8.75
C SER A 49 -0.88 -9.47 -8.22
N SER A 50 -0.10 -10.54 -8.42
CA SER A 50 1.32 -10.55 -8.01
C SER A 50 2.13 -9.42 -8.65
N ASP A 51 1.83 -9.07 -9.91
CA ASP A 51 2.48 -7.95 -10.58
C ASP A 51 2.12 -6.60 -9.94
N SER A 52 0.86 -6.38 -9.55
CA SER A 52 0.46 -5.15 -8.86
C SER A 52 1.07 -5.03 -7.47
N ALA A 53 1.17 -6.14 -6.75
CA ALA A 53 1.87 -6.19 -5.47
C ALA A 53 3.38 -5.88 -5.64
N GLU A 54 4.03 -6.45 -6.65
CA GLU A 54 5.43 -6.15 -6.99
C GLU A 54 5.61 -4.67 -7.36
N LEU A 55 4.71 -4.10 -8.17
CA LEU A 55 4.78 -2.68 -8.53
C LEU A 55 4.58 -1.76 -7.33
N LEU A 56 3.66 -2.08 -6.40
CA LEU A 56 3.52 -1.37 -5.12
C LEU A 56 4.80 -1.46 -4.28
N PHE A 57 5.42 -2.64 -4.21
CA PHE A 57 6.72 -2.81 -3.56
C PHE A 57 7.80 -1.93 -4.20
N LEU A 58 7.90 -1.92 -5.54
CA LEU A 58 8.87 -1.09 -6.27
C LEU A 58 8.68 0.41 -6.00
N LEU A 59 7.43 0.87 -5.85
CA LEU A 59 7.12 2.26 -5.46
C LEU A 59 7.73 2.63 -4.11
N SER A 60 7.76 1.73 -3.13
CA SER A 60 8.40 1.98 -1.82
C SER A 60 9.92 2.13 -1.92
N SER A 61 10.51 1.45 -2.89
CA SER A 61 11.95 1.45 -3.15
C SER A 61 12.40 2.53 -4.13
N ASN A 62 11.48 3.41 -4.60
CA ASN A 62 11.71 4.36 -5.70
C ASN A 62 12.29 3.70 -6.98
N LYS A 63 12.00 2.42 -7.19
CA LYS A 63 12.41 1.67 -8.38
C LYS A 63 11.28 1.64 -9.39
N ARG A 64 11.62 1.47 -10.67
CA ARG A 64 10.65 1.40 -11.78
C ARG A 64 10.89 0.14 -12.59
N ARG A 65 9.81 -0.54 -13.00
CA ARG A 65 9.86 -1.61 -14.01
C ARG A 65 9.83 -0.97 -15.40
N LYS A 66 10.68 -1.42 -16.32
CA LYS A 66 10.79 -0.90 -17.70
C LYS A 66 9.53 -1.16 -18.53
N ASN A 67 8.89 -2.32 -18.33
CA ASN A 67 7.64 -2.71 -18.98
C ASN A 67 6.56 -2.87 -17.92
N GLN A 68 5.53 -2.03 -17.96
CA GLN A 68 4.41 -2.08 -17.03
C GLN A 68 3.13 -2.32 -17.82
N ASN A 69 2.34 -3.30 -17.38
CA ASN A 69 1.03 -3.56 -17.96
C ASN A 69 0.07 -2.44 -17.52
N VAL A 70 -0.67 -1.87 -18.46
CA VAL A 70 -1.65 -0.78 -18.23
C VAL A 70 -2.72 -1.21 -17.23
N ASN A 71 -3.10 -2.49 -17.22
CA ASN A 71 -4.10 -3.01 -16.28
C ASN A 71 -3.63 -2.90 -14.82
N ASN A 72 -2.36 -3.22 -14.57
CA ASN A 72 -1.77 -3.16 -13.23
C ASN A 72 -1.66 -1.70 -12.75
N LEU A 73 -1.37 -0.77 -13.65
CA LEU A 73 -1.38 0.66 -13.33
C LEU A 73 -2.76 1.16 -12.92
N SER A 74 -3.82 0.68 -13.58
CA SER A 74 -5.21 1.01 -13.21
C SER A 74 -5.55 0.49 -11.80
N GLU A 75 -5.24 -0.78 -11.52
CA GLU A 75 -5.45 -1.40 -10.20
C GLU A 75 -4.71 -0.62 -9.10
N ILE A 76 -3.43 -0.32 -9.28
CA ILE A 76 -2.61 0.43 -8.33
C ILE A 76 -3.13 1.86 -8.14
N SER A 77 -3.50 2.53 -9.23
CA SER A 77 -4.06 3.88 -9.19
C SER A 77 -5.33 3.91 -8.35
N ASN A 78 -6.22 2.92 -8.53
CA ASN A 78 -7.43 2.79 -7.74
C ASN A 78 -7.12 2.54 -6.27
N ILE A 79 -6.18 1.66 -5.94
CA ILE A 79 -5.79 1.40 -4.54
C ILE A 79 -5.25 2.67 -3.89
N ILE A 80 -4.33 3.38 -4.53
CA ILE A 80 -3.73 4.59 -3.97
C ILE A 80 -4.78 5.69 -3.79
N LYS A 81 -5.67 5.88 -4.77
CA LYS A 81 -6.78 6.85 -4.67
C LYS A 81 -7.72 6.48 -3.51
N THR A 82 -8.18 5.24 -3.46
CA THR A 82 -9.07 4.76 -2.40
C THR A 82 -8.42 4.87 -1.04
N PHE A 83 -7.17 4.45 -0.89
CA PHE A 83 -6.44 4.59 0.37
C PHE A 83 -6.28 6.06 0.80
N THR A 84 -5.98 6.94 -0.16
CA THR A 84 -5.86 8.38 0.12
C THR A 84 -7.19 8.96 0.58
N LEU A 85 -8.29 8.66 -0.12
CA LEU A 85 -9.63 9.10 0.26
C LEU A 85 -10.06 8.55 1.62
N PHE A 86 -9.84 7.25 1.84
CA PHE A 86 -10.12 6.57 3.10
C PHE A 86 -9.37 7.23 4.26
N THR A 87 -8.07 7.47 4.09
CA THR A 87 -7.24 8.07 5.13
C THR A 87 -7.56 9.54 5.37
N LEU A 88 -7.87 10.31 4.32
CA LEU A 88 -8.33 11.70 4.43
C LEU A 88 -9.70 11.81 5.11
N GLY A 89 -10.64 10.92 4.76
CA GLY A 89 -11.97 10.87 5.34
C GLY A 89 -11.96 10.47 6.82
N GLN A 90 -11.01 9.60 7.23
CA GLN A 90 -10.84 9.23 8.63
C GLN A 90 -10.00 10.21 9.45
N LYS A 91 -9.02 10.87 8.83
CA LYS A 91 -8.12 11.82 9.49
C LYS A 91 -8.04 13.11 8.69
N VAL A 92 -8.82 14.10 9.12
CA VAL A 92 -8.53 15.50 8.79
C VAL A 92 -7.24 15.90 9.53
N LYS A 93 -6.08 15.69 8.88
CA LYS A 93 -4.75 15.92 9.47
C LYS A 93 -4.31 17.38 9.51
N SER A 94 -5.07 18.31 8.95
CA SER A 94 -4.79 19.75 9.07
C SER A 94 -4.72 20.19 10.54
N LEU A 95 -5.52 19.59 11.40
CA LEU A 95 -5.50 19.80 12.85
C LEU A 95 -4.24 19.26 13.55
N GLU A 96 -3.64 18.17 13.05
CA GLU A 96 -2.38 17.65 13.60
C GLU A 96 -1.16 18.45 13.12
N LEU A 97 -1.22 19.01 11.91
CA LEU A 97 -0.18 19.91 11.38
C LEU A 97 -0.14 21.23 12.16
N LEU A 98 -1.30 21.78 12.53
CA LEU A 98 -1.39 22.97 13.38
C LEU A 98 -0.86 22.74 14.80
N LYS A 99 -0.88 21.50 15.30
CA LYS A 99 -0.33 21.14 16.63
C LYS A 99 1.19 20.96 16.64
N LYS A 100 1.84 20.96 15.47
CA LYS A 100 3.29 20.79 15.31
C LYS A 100 4.01 22.07 14.88
N LEU A 101 3.27 23.15 14.65
CA LEU A 101 3.77 24.51 14.47
C LEU A 101 3.71 25.23 15.82
#